data_AF-A0A409YYZ2-F1
#
_entry.id   AF-A0A409YYZ2-F1
#
_cell.length_a   1.000
_cell.length_b   1.000
_cell.length_c   1.000
_cell.angle_alpha   90.00
_cell.angle_beta   90.00
_cell.angle_gamma   90.00
#
_symmetry.space_group_name_H-M   'P 1'
#
loop_
_entity.id
_entity.type
_entity.pdbx_description
1 polymer ?
#
loop_
_entity_poly.entity_id
_entity_poly.type
_entity_poly.pdbx_seq_one_letter_code
_entity_poly.pdbx_strand_id
1 'polypeptide(L)'
;MLPYAPFLLFLPLLVLGQDGGLSGPTTSTESLGYSCDTSKCQLPACNCASTSPPGGLHPSEVPQFIVFTADDAIQSYTLDAVNQFLAHRKNPNGCPIKMTYFTSLSYTNYTMVTDWYVAGNEIADHTMTHVGTPPAEEINGNLIALNALAGIPLSSIKGFRAPYLNYSVETLKLLYQSEFIYDSSAASSIPVTDPNTDAYWPYTLDYGMANNCLQPGQCRGEPKLPGFWEIPMYSFFDKLGSRGPHLMDPWLDAANGASKINDQDTLEYMQSTFNAHYSGNRQPIGLYTHPIHLAANYPGVNTPKSTINMINAFLDWAQEQQNVWIVSNEQLLDWVQHPVPVSQLDRVSSLRCLTPQVDASAKICNGIPQNEDGLLSHCAFSDFPFYTCYGCPSQQPSPANPNPEQQAPSGQGLRHRLPSNCATAFWDPIAGNCICNSKTCTFFDNTRTIGPNGANLTGGGTGTTNSSQTPSYVPFNGAVPKSLVTAGVWPALILGFVGWLIGACLLGMSWTP
;
A
#
# COMPACT_ATOMS: atom_id res chain seq x y z
N MET A 1 40.68 -32.09 -15.72
CA MET A 1 41.39 -31.53 -14.55
C MET A 1 41.57 -30.04 -14.79
N LEU A 2 41.34 -29.22 -13.74
CA LEU A 2 41.25 -27.75 -13.69
C LEU A 2 39.91 -27.12 -14.14
N PRO A 3 39.45 -26.06 -13.43
CA PRO A 3 38.26 -26.16 -12.60
C PRO A 3 37.20 -25.08 -12.89
N TYR A 4 35.99 -25.36 -12.40
CA TYR A 4 34.89 -24.42 -12.27
C TYR A 4 35.24 -23.29 -11.29
N ALA A 5 35.01 -22.04 -11.71
CA ALA A 5 34.93 -20.88 -10.82
C ALA A 5 33.54 -20.25 -11.01
N PRO A 6 32.68 -20.17 -9.98
CA PRO A 6 31.46 -19.39 -10.05
C PRO A 6 31.81 -17.93 -9.73
N PHE A 7 31.51 -17.02 -10.65
CA PHE A 7 31.49 -15.59 -10.36
C PHE A 7 30.26 -15.29 -9.48
N LEU A 8 30.46 -15.34 -8.15
CA LEU A 8 29.58 -14.69 -7.19
C LEU A 8 29.92 -13.20 -7.20
N LEU A 9 29.10 -12.42 -7.89
CA LEU A 9 29.11 -10.96 -7.80
C LEU A 9 28.56 -10.55 -6.42
N PHE A 10 29.49 -10.29 -5.49
CA PHE A 10 29.23 -9.42 -4.35
C PHE A 10 29.18 -7.98 -4.85
N LEU A 11 27.98 -7.46 -5.08
CA LEU A 11 27.75 -6.02 -5.05
C LEU A 11 27.35 -5.64 -3.62
N PRO A 12 28.14 -4.83 -2.90
CA PRO A 12 27.70 -4.31 -1.62
C PRO A 12 26.55 -3.32 -1.86
N LEU A 13 25.46 -3.57 -1.14
CA LEU A 13 24.26 -2.75 -1.06
C LEU A 13 24.60 -1.28 -0.76
N LEU A 14 24.49 -0.43 -1.77
CA LEU A 14 24.02 0.94 -1.59
C LEU A 14 22.55 0.91 -1.97
N VAL A 15 21.71 0.43 -1.05
CA VAL A 15 20.27 0.74 -1.11
C VAL A 15 20.15 2.14 -0.51
N LEU A 16 20.36 3.15 -1.35
CA LEU A 16 19.81 4.47 -1.08
C LEU A 16 18.29 4.30 -1.11
N GLY A 17 17.57 4.78 -0.09
CA GLY A 17 16.11 4.68 -0.01
C GLY A 17 15.50 5.09 -1.34
N GLN A 18 14.94 4.12 -2.06
CA GLN A 18 14.50 4.33 -3.44
C GLN A 18 13.16 5.06 -3.52
N ASP A 19 12.49 5.29 -2.39
CA ASP A 19 11.14 5.83 -2.33
C ASP A 19 11.01 6.90 -1.24
N GLY A 20 10.41 8.04 -1.59
CA GLY A 20 9.83 8.97 -0.61
C GLY A 20 10.79 9.84 0.22
N GLY A 21 12.09 9.90 -0.10
CA GLY A 21 13.01 10.85 0.54
C GLY A 21 12.56 12.30 0.33
N LEU A 22 12.04 12.93 1.38
CA LEU A 22 11.58 14.31 1.32
C LEU A 22 12.72 15.27 1.66
N SER A 23 12.73 16.44 1.01
CA SER A 23 13.59 17.55 1.43
C SER A 23 12.74 18.80 1.56
N GLY A 24 12.58 19.27 2.80
CA GLY A 24 11.78 20.45 3.09
C GLY A 24 10.26 20.26 2.90
N PRO A 25 9.48 21.35 3.00
CA PRO A 25 8.05 21.33 2.78
C PRO A 25 7.70 20.95 1.34
N THR A 26 6.73 20.06 1.20
CA THR A 26 6.12 19.65 -0.07
C THR A 26 4.77 20.33 -0.32
N THR A 27 4.30 21.15 0.61
CA THR A 27 3.15 22.04 0.44
C THR A 27 3.61 23.45 0.78
N SER A 28 3.28 24.46 -0.02
CA SER A 28 3.59 25.87 0.30
C SER A 28 2.31 26.66 0.57
N THR A 29 2.36 27.61 1.49
CA THR A 29 1.23 28.54 1.76
C THR A 29 0.75 29.28 0.52
N GLU A 30 1.65 29.55 -0.44
CA GLU A 30 1.36 30.20 -1.71
C GLU A 30 0.70 29.26 -2.76
N SER A 31 0.75 27.94 -2.52
CA SER A 31 0.08 26.91 -3.33
C SER A 31 -1.32 26.54 -2.80
N LEU A 32 -1.66 26.93 -1.56
CA LEU A 32 -2.89 26.60 -0.81
C LEU A 32 -4.15 27.38 -1.25
N GLY A 33 -4.41 27.46 -2.55
CA GLY A 33 -5.70 27.95 -3.06
C GLY A 33 -6.89 27.04 -2.75
N TYR A 34 -6.80 26.19 -1.72
CA TYR A 34 -7.85 25.29 -1.28
C TYR A 34 -8.92 26.07 -0.53
N SER A 35 -10.17 25.84 -0.91
CA SER A 35 -11.33 26.42 -0.25
C SER A 35 -12.45 25.39 -0.27
N CYS A 36 -12.94 25.03 0.92
CA CYS A 36 -14.01 24.07 1.09
C CYS A 36 -15.23 24.73 1.75
N ASP A 37 -16.41 24.47 1.21
CA ASP A 37 -17.68 24.89 1.82
C ASP A 37 -18.12 23.80 2.80
N THR A 38 -17.75 23.96 4.07
CA THR A 38 -18.05 23.03 5.17
C THR A 38 -19.55 22.87 5.43
N SER A 39 -20.42 23.72 4.87
CA SER A 39 -21.87 23.52 4.97
C SER A 39 -22.37 22.45 3.99
N LYS A 40 -21.67 22.26 2.86
CA LYS A 40 -22.01 21.29 1.80
C LYS A 40 -21.20 20.01 1.90
N CYS A 41 -19.95 20.10 2.32
CA CYS A 41 -19.09 18.93 2.53
C CYS A 41 -19.36 18.35 3.92
N GLN A 42 -20.14 17.26 3.97
CA GLN A 42 -20.56 16.63 5.22
C GLN A 42 -20.24 15.14 5.24
N LEU A 43 -19.80 14.66 6.41
CA LEU A 43 -19.58 13.24 6.67
C LEU A 43 -20.90 12.45 6.57
N PRO A 44 -20.86 11.16 6.17
CA PRO A 44 -19.66 10.37 5.86
C PRO A 44 -19.17 10.53 4.41
N ALA A 45 -19.89 11.27 3.57
CA ALA A 45 -19.62 11.31 2.13
C ALA A 45 -18.50 12.29 1.73
N CYS A 46 -18.30 13.36 2.50
CA CYS A 46 -17.33 14.41 2.22
C CYS A 46 -16.70 14.92 3.51
N ASN A 47 -15.39 15.14 3.51
CA ASN A 47 -14.69 15.84 4.58
C ASN A 47 -13.73 16.86 3.99
N CYS A 48 -13.74 18.09 4.49
CA CYS A 48 -12.80 19.12 4.05
C CYS A 48 -11.41 18.83 4.61
N ALA A 49 -10.35 19.16 3.86
CA ALA A 49 -8.99 19.19 4.39
C ALA A 49 -8.95 20.17 5.58
N SER A 50 -8.62 19.65 6.75
CA SER A 50 -8.67 20.40 8.00
C SER A 50 -7.71 19.80 9.01
N THR A 51 -7.05 20.67 9.78
CA THR A 51 -6.23 20.26 10.92
C THR A 51 -7.08 19.92 12.14
N SER A 52 -8.36 20.29 12.16
CA SER A 52 -9.29 19.99 13.26
C SER A 52 -9.86 18.58 13.13
N PRO A 53 -10.12 17.89 14.25
CA PRO A 53 -10.68 16.53 14.21
C PRO A 53 -12.01 16.43 13.44
N PRO A 54 -12.24 15.33 12.69
CA PRO A 54 -13.50 15.06 12.02
C PRO A 54 -14.68 15.07 12.99
N GLY A 55 -15.86 15.47 12.50
CA GLY A 55 -17.08 15.56 13.30
C GLY A 55 -17.09 16.68 14.35
N GLY A 56 -16.07 17.55 14.37
CA GLY A 56 -15.98 18.65 15.33
C GLY A 56 -15.69 18.20 16.76
N LEU A 57 -15.10 17.01 16.92
CA LEU A 57 -14.71 16.47 18.23
C LEU A 57 -13.63 17.34 18.88
N HIS A 58 -13.69 17.47 20.21
CA HIS A 58 -12.62 18.12 20.94
C HIS A 58 -11.38 17.19 20.94
N PRO A 59 -10.14 17.69 20.75
CA PRO A 59 -8.97 16.82 20.64
C PRO A 59 -8.77 15.85 21.81
N SER A 60 -9.17 16.20 23.04
CA SER A 60 -9.10 15.31 24.21
C SER A 60 -10.01 14.08 24.12
N GLU A 61 -11.00 14.10 23.23
CA GLU A 61 -11.95 13.00 22.99
C GLU A 61 -11.53 12.14 21.78
N VAL A 62 -10.47 12.52 21.08
CA VAL A 62 -10.04 11.88 19.84
C VAL A 62 -8.95 10.85 20.14
N PRO A 63 -9.06 9.61 19.65
CA PRO A 63 -7.99 8.63 19.76
C PRO A 63 -6.76 9.13 18.98
N GLN A 64 -5.55 8.86 19.49
CA GLN A 64 -4.37 9.04 18.66
C GLN A 64 -4.19 7.79 17.79
N PHE A 65 -4.37 7.93 16.48
CA PHE A 65 -4.11 6.85 15.55
C PHE A 65 -2.64 6.85 15.11
N ILE A 66 -2.03 5.67 15.12
CA ILE A 66 -0.80 5.34 14.41
C ILE A 66 -1.21 4.46 13.24
N VAL A 67 -0.89 4.91 12.04
CA VAL A 67 -1.17 4.23 10.79
C VAL A 67 0.13 3.53 10.37
N PHE A 68 0.19 2.22 10.60
CA PHE A 68 1.35 1.42 10.21
C PHE A 68 1.04 0.80 8.85
N THR A 69 1.91 1.02 7.86
CA THR A 69 1.81 0.41 6.53
C THR A 69 3.10 -0.28 6.10
N ALA A 70 2.95 -1.22 5.18
CA ALA A 70 4.04 -1.88 4.47
C ALA A 70 3.80 -1.78 2.97
N ASP A 71 4.86 -1.54 2.21
CA ASP A 71 4.79 -1.44 0.75
C ASP A 71 5.55 -2.62 0.09
N ASP A 72 5.35 -2.79 -1.21
CA ASP A 72 5.95 -3.83 -2.08
C ASP A 72 5.45 -5.27 -1.89
N ALA A 73 6.35 -6.23 -2.11
CA ALA A 73 6.05 -7.63 -2.26
C ALA A 73 5.81 -8.31 -0.92
N ILE A 74 4.74 -9.11 -0.85
CA ILE A 74 4.46 -9.95 0.32
C ILE A 74 5.20 -11.29 0.17
N GLN A 75 6.12 -11.55 1.09
CA GLN A 75 6.93 -12.76 1.17
C GLN A 75 7.17 -13.17 2.63
N SER A 76 7.80 -14.34 2.85
CA SER A 76 8.17 -14.79 4.19
C SER A 76 9.04 -13.76 4.91
N TYR A 77 10.07 -13.22 4.23
CA TYR A 77 10.99 -12.27 4.85
C TYR A 77 10.31 -10.95 5.23
N THR A 78 9.42 -10.44 4.38
CA THR A 78 8.71 -9.18 4.64
C THR A 78 7.63 -9.36 5.70
N LEU A 79 6.92 -10.49 5.69
CA LEU A 79 5.97 -10.82 6.76
C LEU A 79 6.64 -11.06 8.11
N ASP A 80 7.77 -11.77 8.16
CA ASP A 80 8.55 -11.93 9.40
C ASP A 80 9.00 -10.57 9.95
N ALA A 81 9.46 -9.68 9.06
CA ALA A 81 9.91 -8.34 9.40
C ALA A 81 8.80 -7.45 9.98
N VAL A 82 7.56 -7.57 9.52
CA VAL A 82 6.45 -6.78 10.11
C VAL A 82 5.89 -7.46 11.36
N ASN A 83 5.79 -8.79 11.37
CA ASN A 83 5.23 -9.54 12.50
C ASN A 83 6.04 -9.38 13.79
N GLN A 84 7.34 -9.10 13.71
CA GLN A 84 8.14 -8.78 14.90
C GLN A 84 7.62 -7.54 15.65
N PHE A 85 6.95 -6.61 14.96
CA PHE A 85 6.33 -5.42 15.55
C PHE A 85 4.87 -5.65 15.94
N LEU A 86 4.14 -6.50 15.21
CA LEU A 86 2.69 -6.66 15.40
C LEU A 86 2.32 -7.74 16.42
N ALA A 87 3.02 -8.87 16.45
CA ALA A 87 2.54 -10.11 17.06
C ALA A 87 2.23 -10.01 18.57
N HIS A 88 2.93 -9.14 19.30
CA HIS A 88 2.77 -8.97 20.74
C HIS A 88 1.89 -7.75 21.10
N ARG A 89 1.47 -6.95 20.12
CA ARG A 89 0.78 -5.68 20.34
C ARG A 89 -0.74 -5.82 20.23
N LYS A 90 -1.42 -5.09 21.11
CA LYS A 90 -2.88 -5.00 21.12
C LYS A 90 -3.32 -3.55 21.24
N ASN A 91 -4.45 -3.23 20.63
CA ASN A 91 -5.14 -1.97 20.86
C ASN A 91 -5.84 -1.98 22.25
N PRO A 92 -6.28 -0.82 22.77
CA PRO A 92 -6.91 -0.71 24.09
C PRO A 92 -8.14 -1.61 24.32
N ASN A 93 -8.82 -2.05 23.25
CA ASN A 93 -9.91 -3.02 23.33
C ASN A 93 -9.46 -4.48 23.42
N GLY A 94 -8.16 -4.75 23.47
CA GLY A 94 -7.57 -6.09 23.54
C GLY A 94 -7.44 -6.81 22.20
N CYS A 95 -7.84 -6.18 21.09
CA CYS A 95 -7.69 -6.74 19.76
C CYS A 95 -6.25 -6.65 19.25
N PRO A 96 -5.77 -7.63 18.47
CA PRO A 96 -4.52 -7.46 17.73
C PRO A 96 -4.58 -6.21 16.86
N ILE A 97 -3.48 -5.48 16.80
CA ILE A 97 -3.35 -4.31 15.91
C ILE A 97 -3.43 -4.75 14.45
N LYS A 98 -3.87 -3.86 13.57
CA LYS A 98 -3.97 -4.11 12.12
C LYS A 98 -3.11 -3.13 11.34
N MET A 99 -2.71 -3.54 10.15
CA MET A 99 -1.90 -2.77 9.23
C MET A 99 -2.45 -2.85 7.81
N THR A 100 -2.12 -1.87 6.98
CA THR A 100 -2.32 -1.90 5.54
C THR A 100 -1.06 -2.35 4.82
N TYR A 101 -1.19 -3.30 3.91
CA TYR A 101 -0.10 -3.68 3.01
C TYR A 101 -0.43 -3.21 1.58
N PHE A 102 0.33 -2.28 1.03
CA PHE A 102 0.26 -1.86 -0.37
C PHE A 102 1.09 -2.83 -1.21
N THR A 103 0.41 -3.77 -1.86
CA THR A 103 1.05 -4.93 -2.48
C THR A 103 1.33 -4.71 -3.96
N SER A 104 2.58 -4.93 -4.36
CA SER A 104 2.98 -5.09 -5.77
C SER A 104 3.15 -6.57 -6.13
N LEU A 105 3.01 -6.95 -7.41
CA LEU A 105 2.95 -8.37 -7.79
C LEU A 105 4.31 -9.02 -8.00
N SER A 106 5.29 -8.25 -8.47
CA SER A 106 6.66 -8.74 -8.61
C SER A 106 7.12 -9.28 -7.28
N TYR A 107 7.48 -10.56 -7.25
CA TYR A 107 7.95 -11.23 -6.05
C TYR A 107 6.90 -11.48 -4.95
N THR A 108 5.60 -11.33 -5.20
CA THR A 108 4.56 -11.60 -4.19
C THR A 108 4.14 -13.06 -4.12
N ASN A 109 4.19 -13.65 -2.93
CA ASN A 109 3.62 -14.96 -2.63
C ASN A 109 2.13 -14.84 -2.27
N TYR A 110 1.25 -15.20 -3.19
CA TYR A 110 -0.18 -14.94 -3.06
C TYR A 110 -0.90 -15.68 -1.92
N THR A 111 -0.38 -16.83 -1.46
CA THR A 111 -0.93 -17.49 -0.26
C THR A 111 -0.74 -16.60 0.98
N MET A 112 0.41 -15.93 1.08
CA MET A 112 0.71 -15.05 2.20
C MET A 112 -0.13 -13.78 2.18
N VAL A 113 -0.50 -13.29 0.98
CA VAL A 113 -1.51 -12.22 0.82
C VAL A 113 -2.86 -12.69 1.36
N THR A 114 -3.25 -13.94 1.06
CA THR A 114 -4.50 -14.54 1.54
C THR A 114 -4.50 -14.61 3.07
N ASP A 115 -3.44 -15.16 3.67
CA ASP A 115 -3.26 -15.27 5.13
C ASP A 115 -3.34 -13.91 5.80
N TRP A 116 -2.66 -12.91 5.23
CA TRP A 116 -2.60 -11.56 5.74
C TRP A 116 -3.99 -10.91 5.81
N TYR A 117 -4.76 -11.03 4.72
CA TYR A 117 -6.13 -10.54 4.63
C TYR A 117 -7.07 -11.27 5.58
N VAL A 118 -6.98 -12.60 5.65
CA VAL A 118 -7.84 -13.43 6.51
C VAL A 118 -7.55 -13.22 8.00
N ALA A 119 -6.31 -12.86 8.34
CA ALA A 119 -5.95 -12.35 9.66
C ALA A 119 -6.57 -10.98 9.98
N GLY A 120 -7.29 -10.35 9.05
CA GLY A 120 -8.03 -9.10 9.20
C GLY A 120 -7.21 -7.85 8.93
N ASN A 121 -6.03 -7.98 8.32
CA ASN A 121 -5.26 -6.83 7.84
C ASN A 121 -5.77 -6.38 6.46
N GLU A 122 -5.46 -5.15 6.10
CA GLU A 122 -5.86 -4.59 4.82
C GLU A 122 -4.83 -4.93 3.73
N ILE A 123 -5.34 -5.26 2.53
CA ILE A 123 -4.56 -5.36 1.29
C ILE A 123 -5.00 -4.21 0.38
N ALA A 124 -4.03 -3.41 -0.04
CA ALA A 124 -4.20 -2.27 -0.93
C ALA A 124 -3.30 -2.41 -2.17
N ASP A 125 -3.58 -1.63 -3.20
CA ASP A 125 -2.92 -1.72 -4.50
C ASP A 125 -1.63 -0.88 -4.56
N HIS A 126 -0.55 -1.47 -5.10
CA HIS A 126 0.73 -0.81 -5.34
C HIS A 126 1.29 -1.10 -6.74
N THR A 127 0.41 -1.22 -7.74
CA THR A 127 0.69 -1.60 -9.14
C THR A 127 1.24 -3.02 -9.34
N MET A 128 1.25 -3.54 -10.57
CA MET A 128 1.79 -4.88 -10.82
C MET A 128 3.31 -4.88 -10.74
N THR A 129 3.96 -3.93 -11.42
CA THR A 129 5.42 -3.95 -11.65
C THR A 129 6.20 -2.82 -10.98
N HIS A 130 5.58 -2.11 -10.03
CA HIS A 130 6.20 -1.04 -9.24
C HIS A 130 6.70 0.13 -10.12
N VAL A 131 5.78 0.71 -10.90
CA VAL A 131 6.07 1.84 -11.80
C VAL A 131 5.41 3.14 -11.34
N GLY A 132 6.17 4.24 -11.40
CA GLY A 132 5.65 5.59 -11.16
C GLY A 132 4.76 6.07 -12.31
N THR A 133 3.82 6.98 -12.02
CA THR A 133 2.78 7.43 -12.97
C THR A 133 2.13 6.26 -13.71
N PRO A 134 1.56 5.27 -12.97
CA PRO A 134 1.17 4.01 -13.57
C PRO A 134 0.00 4.15 -14.56
N PRO A 135 0.07 3.47 -15.72
CA PRO A 135 -1.07 3.36 -16.62
C PRO A 135 -2.18 2.45 -16.03
N ALA A 136 -3.35 2.44 -16.66
CA ALA A 136 -4.52 1.69 -16.20
C ALA A 136 -4.26 0.18 -16.06
N GLU A 137 -3.44 -0.40 -16.94
CA GLU A 137 -3.11 -1.82 -16.95
C GLU A 137 -2.31 -2.24 -15.70
N GLU A 138 -1.51 -1.34 -15.13
CA GLU A 138 -0.74 -1.59 -13.92
C GLU A 138 -1.61 -1.61 -12.67
N ILE A 139 -2.57 -0.68 -12.59
CA ILE A 139 -3.49 -0.57 -11.45
C ILE A 139 -4.56 -1.67 -11.55
N ASN A 140 -5.30 -1.72 -12.65
CA ASN A 140 -6.39 -2.68 -12.82
C ASN A 140 -5.87 -4.12 -12.90
N GLY A 141 -4.67 -4.32 -13.45
CA GLY A 141 -4.05 -5.64 -13.51
C GLY A 141 -3.68 -6.17 -12.12
N ASN A 142 -3.27 -5.30 -11.20
CA ASN A 142 -2.96 -5.69 -9.83
C ASN A 142 -4.23 -6.11 -9.06
N LEU A 143 -5.32 -5.35 -9.19
CA LEU A 143 -6.65 -5.74 -8.68
C LEU A 143 -7.08 -7.13 -9.18
N ILE A 144 -6.94 -7.38 -10.49
CA ILE A 144 -7.28 -8.66 -11.11
C ILE A 144 -6.41 -9.79 -10.52
N ALA A 145 -5.10 -9.60 -10.42
CA ALA A 145 -4.18 -10.62 -9.95
C ALA A 145 -4.37 -10.93 -8.45
N LEU A 146 -4.55 -9.92 -7.59
CA LEU A 146 -4.83 -10.11 -6.16
C LEU A 146 -6.16 -10.86 -5.96
N ASN A 147 -7.20 -10.54 -6.73
CA ASN A 147 -8.45 -11.31 -6.68
C ASN A 147 -8.26 -12.75 -7.19
N ALA A 148 -7.61 -12.93 -8.32
CA ALA A 148 -7.47 -14.24 -8.95
C ALA A 148 -6.55 -15.16 -8.14
N LEU A 149 -5.39 -14.68 -7.69
CA LEU A 149 -4.32 -15.51 -7.15
C LEU A 149 -4.26 -15.50 -5.62
N ALA A 150 -4.79 -14.47 -4.96
CA ALA A 150 -4.89 -14.40 -3.50
C ALA A 150 -6.34 -14.40 -2.98
N GLY A 151 -7.34 -14.42 -3.87
CA GLY A 151 -8.73 -14.49 -3.46
C GLY A 151 -9.19 -13.31 -2.64
N ILE A 152 -8.64 -12.12 -2.87
CA ILE A 152 -9.08 -10.91 -2.18
C ILE A 152 -10.32 -10.37 -2.92
N PRO A 153 -11.45 -10.11 -2.25
CA PRO A 153 -12.60 -9.48 -2.88
C PRO A 153 -12.21 -8.11 -3.43
N LEU A 154 -12.67 -7.77 -4.63
CA LEU A 154 -12.37 -6.46 -5.23
C LEU A 154 -12.90 -5.31 -4.37
N SER A 155 -14.06 -5.53 -3.75
CA SER A 155 -14.67 -4.65 -2.75
C SER A 155 -13.82 -4.40 -1.51
N SER A 156 -12.85 -5.27 -1.23
CA SER A 156 -11.91 -5.13 -0.11
C SER A 156 -10.60 -4.44 -0.51
N ILE A 157 -10.28 -4.33 -1.81
CA ILE A 157 -9.06 -3.62 -2.27
C ILE A 157 -9.39 -2.14 -2.45
N LYS A 158 -9.52 -1.42 -1.34
CA LYS A 158 -10.07 -0.06 -1.30
C LYS A 158 -9.04 1.04 -1.54
N GLY A 159 -7.81 0.79 -1.13
CA GLY A 159 -6.71 1.74 -1.14
C GLY A 159 -5.74 1.58 -2.29
N PHE A 160 -5.06 2.67 -2.62
CA PHE A 160 -3.94 2.71 -3.53
C PHE A 160 -2.79 3.55 -2.94
N ARG A 161 -1.55 3.19 -3.28
CA ARG A 161 -0.38 4.06 -3.13
C ARG A 161 0.45 3.98 -4.40
N ALA A 162 0.89 5.14 -4.91
CA ALA A 162 1.75 5.19 -6.07
C ALA A 162 3.19 4.74 -5.71
N PRO A 163 3.81 3.85 -6.50
CA PRO A 163 5.25 3.58 -6.43
C PRO A 163 6.07 4.87 -6.43
N TYR A 164 7.14 4.94 -5.64
CA TYR A 164 7.98 6.14 -5.46
C TYR A 164 7.24 7.36 -4.92
N LEU A 165 6.01 7.19 -4.42
CA LEU A 165 5.06 8.27 -4.14
C LEU A 165 4.84 9.20 -5.35
N ASN A 166 5.09 8.68 -6.56
CA ASN A 166 5.07 9.44 -7.79
C ASN A 166 3.71 9.29 -8.48
N TYR A 167 2.76 10.10 -8.00
CA TYR A 167 1.41 10.19 -8.55
C TYR A 167 1.24 11.50 -9.35
N SER A 168 0.32 11.49 -10.31
CA SER A 168 -0.13 12.67 -11.03
C SER A 168 -1.64 12.91 -10.88
N VAL A 169 -2.14 14.03 -11.41
CA VAL A 169 -3.58 14.29 -11.49
C VAL A 169 -4.28 13.21 -12.31
N GLU A 170 -3.64 12.71 -13.37
CA GLU A 170 -4.12 11.61 -14.19
C GLU A 170 -4.16 10.30 -13.40
N THR A 171 -3.17 10.03 -12.54
CA THR A 171 -3.21 8.90 -11.61
C THR A 171 -4.45 8.99 -10.72
N LEU A 172 -4.70 10.11 -10.04
CA LEU A 172 -5.86 10.28 -9.17
C LEU A 172 -7.20 10.11 -9.92
N LYS A 173 -7.31 10.67 -11.13
CA LYS A 173 -8.50 10.50 -11.99
C LYS A 173 -8.71 9.04 -12.39
N LEU A 174 -7.64 8.31 -12.69
CA LEU A 174 -7.70 6.90 -13.03
C LEU A 174 -8.14 6.07 -11.82
N LEU A 175 -7.60 6.33 -10.62
CA LEU A 175 -8.04 5.65 -9.38
C LEU A 175 -9.52 5.88 -9.11
N TYR A 176 -10.00 7.12 -9.26
CA TYR A 176 -11.42 7.44 -9.14
C TYR A 176 -12.28 6.70 -10.16
N GLN A 177 -11.84 6.64 -11.44
CA GLN A 177 -12.52 5.88 -12.49
C GLN A 177 -12.52 4.36 -12.25
N SER A 178 -11.49 3.85 -11.59
CA SER A 178 -11.37 2.46 -11.15
C SER A 178 -12.06 2.18 -9.80
N GLU A 179 -12.82 3.15 -9.26
CA GLU A 179 -13.65 3.00 -8.07
C GLU A 179 -12.83 2.64 -6.81
N PHE A 180 -11.59 3.16 -6.71
CA PHE A 180 -10.86 3.20 -5.44
C PHE A 180 -11.56 4.15 -4.46
N ILE A 181 -11.43 3.86 -3.17
CA ILE A 181 -12.02 4.68 -2.11
C ILE A 181 -11.02 5.76 -1.67
N TYR A 182 -9.74 5.41 -1.59
CA TYR A 182 -8.71 6.35 -1.17
C TYR A 182 -7.37 6.16 -1.89
N ASP A 183 -6.63 7.27 -2.00
CA ASP A 183 -5.19 7.30 -2.24
C ASP A 183 -4.46 7.63 -0.94
N SER A 184 -3.23 7.14 -0.80
CA SER A 184 -2.32 7.51 0.28
C SER A 184 -0.91 7.65 -0.30
N SER A 185 -0.76 8.64 -1.18
CA SER A 185 0.50 8.97 -1.84
C SER A 185 0.97 10.39 -1.54
N ALA A 186 0.09 11.30 -1.10
CA ALA A 186 0.47 12.69 -0.86
C ALA A 186 1.08 12.87 0.52
N ALA A 187 2.28 13.46 0.57
CA ALA A 187 2.93 13.78 1.84
C ALA A 187 2.25 14.95 2.57
N SER A 188 2.17 14.83 3.90
CA SER A 188 2.17 15.95 4.84
C SER A 188 3.57 16.11 5.41
N SER A 189 4.18 17.27 5.17
CA SER A 189 5.60 17.54 5.39
C SER A 189 5.85 18.87 6.09
N ILE A 190 4.82 19.44 6.73
CA ILE A 190 4.94 20.58 7.63
C ILE A 190 4.51 20.16 9.04
N PRO A 191 5.34 20.39 10.09
CA PRO A 191 5.02 19.97 11.46
C PRO A 191 3.64 20.45 11.92
N VAL A 192 2.89 19.61 12.66
CA VAL A 192 1.55 19.95 13.19
C VAL A 192 1.53 21.20 14.08
N THR A 193 2.68 21.60 14.62
CA THR A 193 2.85 22.81 15.43
C THR A 193 2.98 24.09 14.60
N ASP A 194 3.21 23.97 13.28
CA ASP A 194 3.26 25.12 12.39
C ASP A 194 1.84 25.63 12.11
N PRO A 195 1.57 26.95 12.18
CA PRO A 195 0.26 27.50 11.88
C PRO A 195 -0.20 27.25 10.43
N ASN A 196 0.71 26.95 9.52
CA ASN A 196 0.44 26.63 8.11
C ASN A 196 0.63 25.15 7.80
N THR A 197 0.53 24.28 8.81
CA THR A 197 0.68 22.84 8.63
C THR A 197 -0.28 22.28 7.58
N ASP A 198 0.23 21.34 6.80
CA ASP A 198 -0.54 20.51 5.87
C ASP A 198 -0.91 19.15 6.48
N ALA A 199 -0.69 18.96 7.78
CA ALA A 199 -1.12 17.77 8.51
C ALA A 199 -2.63 17.80 8.72
N TYR A 200 -3.37 17.62 7.63
CA TYR A 200 -4.82 17.52 7.61
C TYR A 200 -5.24 16.12 7.97
N TRP A 201 -6.37 15.97 8.66
CA TRP A 201 -7.08 14.70 8.73
C TRP A 201 -7.48 14.21 7.34
N PRO A 202 -7.68 12.89 7.12
CA PRO A 202 -8.15 12.39 5.84
C PRO A 202 -9.36 13.16 5.32
N TYR A 203 -9.35 13.49 4.04
CA TYR A 203 -10.33 14.39 3.43
C TYR A 203 -10.70 13.91 2.04
N THR A 204 -11.82 14.41 1.51
CA THR A 204 -12.23 14.08 0.15
C THR A 204 -11.80 15.13 -0.86
N LEU A 205 -11.61 14.69 -2.09
CA LEU A 205 -11.26 15.53 -3.22
C LEU A 205 -12.47 16.22 -3.86
N ASP A 206 -13.64 16.27 -3.19
CA ASP A 206 -14.79 17.09 -3.62
C ASP A 206 -14.40 18.56 -3.90
N TYR A 207 -13.42 19.06 -3.13
CA TYR A 207 -12.88 20.41 -3.23
C TYR A 207 -11.40 20.43 -3.69
N GLY A 208 -10.90 19.33 -4.27
CA GLY A 208 -9.52 19.21 -4.74
C GLY A 208 -8.52 18.76 -3.68
N MET A 209 -7.26 18.57 -4.08
CA MET A 209 -6.18 18.23 -3.14
C MET A 209 -5.73 19.45 -2.35
N ALA A 210 -5.26 19.18 -1.13
CA ALA A 210 -4.69 20.17 -0.22
C ALA A 210 -3.25 19.83 0.22
N ASN A 211 -2.75 18.63 -0.07
CA ASN A 211 -1.41 18.17 0.24
C ASN A 211 -0.52 18.07 -1.00
N ASN A 212 0.79 18.21 -0.79
CA ASN A 212 1.83 17.94 -1.77
C ASN A 212 1.65 18.74 -3.08
N CYS A 213 1.32 20.02 -2.92
CA CYS A 213 0.92 20.94 -3.98
C CYS A 213 2.10 21.49 -4.80
N LEU A 214 3.04 20.62 -5.20
CA LEU A 214 4.26 21.03 -5.91
C LEU A 214 4.07 21.11 -7.43
N GLN A 215 3.15 20.35 -8.02
CA GLN A 215 2.94 20.37 -9.46
C GLN A 215 1.75 21.25 -9.87
N PRO A 216 1.81 21.92 -11.03
CA PRO A 216 0.68 22.62 -11.60
C PRO A 216 -0.55 21.69 -11.74
N GLY A 217 -1.72 22.18 -11.32
CA GLY A 217 -2.99 21.46 -11.46
C GLY A 217 -3.26 20.38 -10.40
N GLN A 218 -2.32 20.10 -9.49
CA GLN A 218 -2.55 19.17 -8.38
C GLN A 218 -3.41 19.77 -7.27
N CYS A 219 -3.37 21.08 -7.04
CA CYS A 219 -4.10 21.76 -5.97
C CYS A 219 -4.85 22.99 -6.51
N ARG A 220 -5.32 23.87 -5.61
CA ARG A 220 -6.13 25.07 -5.90
C ARG A 220 -7.54 24.73 -6.38
N GLY A 221 -8.17 23.79 -5.69
CA GLY A 221 -9.54 23.36 -6.00
C GLY A 221 -9.63 22.24 -7.03
N GLU A 222 -8.51 21.62 -7.39
CA GLU A 222 -8.41 20.52 -8.36
C GLU A 222 -7.52 19.39 -7.81
N PRO A 223 -7.56 18.18 -8.41
CA PRO A 223 -8.67 17.70 -9.22
C PRO A 223 -9.92 17.47 -8.36
N LYS A 224 -11.11 17.81 -8.88
CA LYS A 224 -12.37 17.48 -8.18
C LYS A 224 -12.81 16.06 -8.44
N LEU A 225 -12.70 15.20 -7.42
CA LEU A 225 -13.07 13.79 -7.45
C LEU A 225 -14.00 13.51 -6.26
N PRO A 226 -15.32 13.78 -6.38
CA PRO A 226 -16.26 13.70 -5.27
C PRO A 226 -16.28 12.32 -4.59
N GLY A 227 -16.17 12.29 -3.26
CA GLY A 227 -16.16 11.07 -2.48
C GLY A 227 -14.88 10.22 -2.56
N PHE A 228 -13.88 10.63 -3.36
CA PHE A 228 -12.54 10.03 -3.35
C PHE A 228 -11.72 10.63 -2.22
N TRP A 229 -11.11 9.79 -1.38
CA TRP A 229 -10.39 10.22 -0.20
C TRP A 229 -8.88 10.31 -0.43
N GLU A 230 -8.24 11.31 0.14
CA GLU A 230 -6.81 11.30 0.42
C GLU A 230 -6.60 10.95 1.89
N ILE A 231 -5.70 10.00 2.16
CA ILE A 231 -5.12 9.76 3.48
C ILE A 231 -3.68 10.27 3.43
N PRO A 232 -3.42 11.52 3.89
CA PRO A 232 -2.10 12.11 3.82
C PRO A 232 -1.07 11.25 4.54
N MET A 233 0.14 11.22 3.99
CA MET A 233 1.27 10.53 4.59
C MET A 233 2.02 11.47 5.54
N TYR A 234 1.87 11.28 6.85
CA TYR A 234 2.40 12.19 7.87
C TYR A 234 3.89 11.93 8.14
N SER A 235 4.71 12.94 7.85
CA SER A 235 6.16 12.88 8.11
C SER A 235 6.48 12.99 9.60
N PHE A 236 7.57 12.34 10.01
CA PHE A 236 8.30 12.68 11.23
C PHE A 236 9.20 13.89 11.01
N PHE A 237 9.55 14.60 12.09
CA PHE A 237 10.39 15.80 12.00
C PHE A 237 11.52 15.81 13.02
N ASP A 238 12.74 15.97 12.54
CA ASP A 238 13.93 16.18 13.37
C ASP A 238 14.04 17.64 13.89
N LYS A 239 15.18 17.99 14.51
CA LYS A 239 15.40 19.32 15.11
C LYS A 239 15.51 20.44 14.07
N LEU A 240 15.57 20.13 12.77
CA LEU A 240 15.50 21.10 11.66
C LEU A 240 14.06 21.52 11.34
N GLY A 241 13.05 20.88 11.96
CA GLY A 241 11.65 21.19 11.77
C GLY A 241 11.20 20.92 10.34
N SER A 242 10.53 21.87 9.69
CA SER A 242 10.05 21.71 8.31
C SER A 242 11.15 21.48 7.26
N ARG A 243 12.44 21.64 7.62
CA ARG A 243 13.59 21.30 6.76
C ARG A 243 14.12 19.88 6.95
N GLY A 244 13.65 19.14 7.95
CA GLY A 244 14.01 17.75 8.20
C GLY A 244 12.79 16.84 8.35
N PRO A 245 11.92 16.74 7.32
CA PRO A 245 10.89 15.71 7.27
C PRO A 245 11.49 14.33 6.97
N HIS A 246 10.95 13.29 7.61
CA HIS A 246 11.28 11.87 7.41
C HIS A 246 9.98 11.10 7.19
N LEU A 247 9.77 10.52 6.01
CA LEU A 247 8.46 9.99 5.61
C LEU A 247 8.43 8.46 5.51
N MET A 248 9.11 7.91 4.50
CA MET A 248 9.20 6.47 4.26
C MET A 248 10.48 5.93 4.88
N ASP A 249 10.38 4.86 5.65
CA ASP A 249 11.51 4.27 6.40
C ASP A 249 12.36 5.33 7.13
N PRO A 250 11.79 6.09 8.08
CA PRO A 250 12.48 7.19 8.77
C PRO A 250 13.87 6.81 9.32
N TRP A 251 14.07 5.54 9.70
CA TRP A 251 15.34 4.98 10.16
C TRP A 251 16.44 4.83 9.09
N LEU A 252 16.15 5.08 7.81
CA LEU A 252 17.15 5.12 6.75
C LEU A 252 17.69 6.54 6.50
N ASP A 253 17.08 7.54 7.13
CA ASP A 253 17.47 8.93 6.97
C ASP A 253 18.44 9.39 8.07
N ALA A 254 19.42 10.20 7.67
CA ALA A 254 20.30 10.84 8.63
C ALA A 254 19.60 12.07 9.25
N ALA A 255 19.31 12.01 10.54
CA ALA A 255 18.69 13.10 11.28
C ALA A 255 19.61 14.31 11.44
N ASN A 256 19.01 15.49 11.63
CA ASN A 256 19.63 16.75 12.02
C ASN A 256 20.73 17.23 11.06
N GLY A 257 20.62 16.89 9.78
CA GLY A 257 21.63 17.19 8.76
C GLY A 257 22.95 16.43 8.95
N ALA A 258 22.93 15.35 9.73
CA ALA A 258 24.07 14.46 9.88
C ALA A 258 24.36 13.70 8.56
N SER A 259 25.54 13.09 8.47
CA SER A 259 25.94 12.26 7.33
C SER A 259 25.76 10.76 7.58
N LYS A 260 25.28 10.37 8.77
CA LYS A 260 25.08 8.98 9.18
C LYS A 260 23.76 8.84 9.94
N ILE A 261 23.11 7.70 9.72
CA ILE A 261 21.93 7.27 10.48
C ILE A 261 22.33 7.02 11.93
N ASN A 262 21.44 7.40 12.84
CA ASN A 262 21.55 7.12 14.27
C ASN A 262 20.17 6.77 14.84
N ASP A 263 20.02 5.53 15.32
CA ASP A 263 18.75 5.04 15.87
C ASP A 263 18.30 5.85 17.11
N GLN A 264 19.22 6.41 17.90
CA GLN A 264 18.86 7.24 19.05
C GLN A 264 18.25 8.58 18.61
N ASP A 265 18.86 9.23 17.61
CA ASP A 265 18.30 10.47 17.05
C ASP A 265 16.94 10.19 16.37
N THR A 266 16.81 9.02 15.73
CA THR A 266 15.57 8.54 15.13
C THR A 266 14.45 8.39 16.16
N LEU A 267 14.74 7.69 17.26
CA LEU A 267 13.79 7.54 18.36
C LEU A 267 13.35 8.89 18.93
N GLU A 268 14.31 9.80 19.16
CA GLU A 268 14.05 11.13 19.71
C GLU A 268 13.07 11.92 18.83
N TYR A 269 13.30 11.98 17.51
CA TYR A 269 12.44 12.75 16.64
C TYR A 269 11.07 12.07 16.46
N MET A 270 11.00 10.74 16.46
CA MET A 270 9.74 10.01 16.36
C MET A 270 8.87 10.27 17.59
N GLN A 271 9.44 10.22 18.79
CA GLN A 271 8.74 10.56 20.04
C GLN A 271 8.34 12.03 20.10
N SER A 272 9.22 12.94 19.67
CA SER A 272 8.93 14.38 19.62
C SER A 272 7.76 14.70 18.70
N THR A 273 7.76 14.12 17.48
CA THR A 273 6.66 14.28 16.53
C THR A 273 5.37 13.67 17.09
N PHE A 274 5.44 12.47 17.68
CA PHE A 274 4.26 11.85 18.30
C PHE A 274 3.64 12.77 19.35
N ASN A 275 4.46 13.34 20.25
CA ASN A 275 3.96 14.25 21.28
C ASN A 275 3.29 15.50 20.70
N ALA A 276 3.81 16.02 19.59
CA ALA A 276 3.22 17.15 18.90
C ALA A 276 1.81 16.83 18.36
N HIS A 277 1.62 15.67 17.75
CA HIS A 277 0.29 15.21 17.30
C HIS A 277 -0.63 14.93 18.49
N TYR A 278 -0.13 14.22 19.51
CA TYR A 278 -0.89 13.76 20.67
C TYR A 278 -1.39 14.90 21.57
N SER A 279 -0.60 15.97 21.70
CA SER A 279 -0.96 17.16 22.49
C SER A 279 -1.71 18.22 21.67
N GLY A 280 -1.71 18.12 20.34
CA GLY A 280 -2.41 18.99 19.41
C GLY A 280 -3.78 18.44 19.01
N ASN A 281 -4.07 18.49 17.70
CA ASN A 281 -5.36 18.08 17.14
C ASN A 281 -5.45 16.58 16.79
N ARG A 282 -4.53 15.75 17.32
CA ARG A 282 -4.56 14.28 17.22
C ARG A 282 -4.51 13.74 15.80
N GLN A 283 -4.03 14.52 14.83
CA GLN A 283 -3.89 14.04 13.46
C GLN A 283 -3.10 12.73 13.45
N PRO A 284 -3.40 11.79 12.54
CA PRO A 284 -2.74 10.49 12.54
C PRO A 284 -1.22 10.61 12.44
N ILE A 285 -0.52 9.61 12.94
CA ILE A 285 0.93 9.47 12.78
C ILE A 285 1.17 8.32 11.82
N GLY A 286 2.03 8.53 10.84
CA GLY A 286 2.42 7.52 9.86
C GLY A 286 3.63 6.71 10.30
N LEU A 287 3.58 5.40 10.14
CA LEU A 287 4.75 4.53 10.13
C LEU A 287 4.74 3.74 8.82
N TYR A 288 5.38 4.31 7.80
CA TYR A 288 5.34 3.78 6.44
C TYR A 288 6.66 3.10 6.10
N THR A 289 6.60 1.85 5.65
CA THR A 289 7.76 0.96 5.71
C THR A 289 7.94 0.12 4.45
N HIS A 290 9.19 -0.11 4.06
CA HIS A 290 9.54 -1.24 3.19
C HIS A 290 10.10 -2.35 4.09
N PRO A 291 9.32 -3.41 4.39
CA PRO A 291 9.71 -4.39 5.41
C PRO A 291 11.03 -5.10 5.13
N ILE A 292 11.45 -5.15 3.87
CA ILE A 292 12.72 -5.77 3.48
C ILE A 292 13.93 -5.12 4.18
N HIS A 293 13.86 -3.82 4.49
CA HIS A 293 14.91 -3.10 5.23
C HIS A 293 14.99 -3.49 6.70
N LEU A 294 13.99 -4.21 7.22
CA LEU A 294 13.89 -4.67 8.60
C LEU A 294 13.89 -6.21 8.70
N ALA A 295 14.15 -6.90 7.59
CA ALA A 295 14.17 -8.35 7.54
C ALA A 295 15.31 -8.93 8.38
N ALA A 296 14.97 -9.79 9.33
CA ALA A 296 15.95 -10.38 10.24
C ALA A 296 16.69 -11.57 9.65
N ASN A 297 16.15 -12.18 8.60
CA ASN A 297 16.53 -13.47 8.03
C ASN A 297 16.77 -13.42 6.52
N TYR A 298 16.90 -12.22 5.92
CA TYR A 298 17.18 -12.11 4.49
C TYR A 298 18.61 -12.57 4.15
N PRO A 299 18.81 -13.50 3.20
CA PRO A 299 20.14 -14.05 2.91
C PRO A 299 21.16 -12.99 2.45
N GLY A 300 22.36 -13.01 3.04
CA GLY A 300 23.47 -12.14 2.66
C GLY A 300 23.37 -10.69 3.17
N VAL A 301 22.32 -10.36 3.94
CA VAL A 301 22.14 -9.04 4.55
C VAL A 301 22.25 -9.17 6.08
N ASN A 302 22.95 -8.22 6.71
CA ASN A 302 23.05 -8.18 8.17
C ASN A 302 21.71 -7.76 8.78
N THR A 303 21.27 -8.47 9.82
CA THR A 303 20.07 -8.08 10.57
C THR A 303 20.25 -6.68 11.19
N PRO A 304 19.33 -5.72 10.93
CA PRO A 304 19.39 -4.37 11.48
C PRO A 304 18.85 -4.34 12.93
N LYS A 305 19.51 -5.07 13.84
CA LYS A 305 19.02 -5.31 15.21
C LYS A 305 18.78 -4.02 16.01
N SER A 306 19.67 -3.03 15.87
CA SER A 306 19.53 -1.76 16.60
C SER A 306 18.29 -0.99 16.14
N THR A 307 18.05 -0.93 14.84
CA THR A 307 16.88 -0.30 14.23
C THR A 307 15.58 -1.03 14.59
N ILE A 308 15.56 -2.36 14.53
CA ILE A 308 14.40 -3.16 14.97
C ILE A 308 14.07 -2.90 16.46
N ASN A 309 15.09 -2.84 17.31
CA ASN A 309 14.91 -2.54 18.74
C ASN A 309 14.40 -1.12 18.95
N MET A 310 14.88 -0.15 18.16
CA MET A 310 14.45 1.23 18.22
C MET A 310 12.97 1.40 17.83
N ILE A 311 12.54 0.77 16.74
CA ILE A 311 11.12 0.83 16.31
C ILE A 311 10.22 0.20 17.37
N ASN A 312 10.63 -0.94 17.95
CA ASN A 312 9.89 -1.52 19.07
C ASN A 312 9.84 -0.59 20.29
N ALA A 313 10.96 0.04 20.65
CA ALA A 313 11.00 1.00 21.75
C ALA A 313 10.06 2.20 21.52
N PHE A 314 9.97 2.70 20.29
CA PHE A 314 9.02 3.76 19.92
C PHE A 314 7.56 3.28 20.08
N LEU A 315 7.22 2.12 19.51
CA LEU A 315 5.85 1.58 19.56
C LEU A 315 5.43 1.20 20.99
N ASP A 316 6.32 0.62 21.79
CA ASP A 316 6.09 0.34 23.22
C ASP A 316 5.78 1.63 23.97
N TRP A 317 6.65 2.63 23.85
CA TRP A 317 6.47 3.92 24.50
C TRP A 317 5.20 4.65 24.06
N ALA A 318 4.85 4.58 22.77
CA ALA A 318 3.64 5.19 22.25
C ALA A 318 2.38 4.50 22.81
N GLN A 319 2.37 3.18 22.93
CA GLN A 319 1.24 2.42 23.48
C GLN A 319 1.07 2.55 25.00
N GLU A 320 2.07 3.06 25.72
CA GLU A 320 1.92 3.46 27.13
C GLU A 320 1.06 4.73 27.29
N GLN A 321 0.92 5.54 26.24
CA GLN A 321 0.09 6.74 26.26
C GLN A 321 -1.41 6.36 26.17
N GLN A 322 -2.26 7.15 26.83
CA GLN A 322 -3.70 6.85 26.85
C GLN A 322 -4.32 6.97 25.45
N ASN A 323 -5.17 6.01 25.10
CA ASN A 323 -6.02 6.06 23.91
C ASN A 323 -5.24 6.11 22.58
N VAL A 324 -4.10 5.42 22.51
CA VAL A 324 -3.34 5.21 21.27
C VAL A 324 -3.80 3.93 20.59
N TRP A 325 -4.04 4.00 19.28
CA TRP A 325 -4.51 2.89 18.46
C TRP A 325 -3.63 2.73 17.23
N ILE A 326 -3.09 1.53 17.03
CA ILE A 326 -2.39 1.18 15.79
C ILE A 326 -3.39 0.48 14.86
N VAL A 327 -3.62 1.08 13.70
CA VAL A 327 -4.74 0.73 12.81
C VAL A 327 -4.30 0.68 11.35
N SER A 328 -5.07 -0.02 10.52
CA SER A 328 -4.97 0.10 9.07
C SER A 328 -5.57 1.42 8.57
N ASN A 329 -5.24 1.79 7.34
CA ASN A 329 -5.86 2.91 6.61
C ASN A 329 -7.38 2.76 6.53
N GLU A 330 -7.89 1.57 6.21
CA GLU A 330 -9.33 1.30 6.17
C GLU A 330 -10.01 1.56 7.52
N GLN A 331 -9.38 1.15 8.62
CA GLN A 331 -9.90 1.38 9.97
C GLN A 331 -9.86 2.86 10.36
N LEU A 332 -8.78 3.57 10.02
CA LEU A 332 -8.71 5.03 10.18
C LEU A 332 -9.84 5.70 9.40
N LEU A 333 -10.01 5.34 8.13
CA LEU A 333 -10.98 5.96 7.25
C LEU A 333 -12.43 5.69 7.70
N ASP A 334 -12.75 4.49 8.16
CA ASP A 334 -14.08 4.18 8.73
C ASP A 334 -14.38 5.06 9.96
N TRP A 335 -13.39 5.27 10.84
CA TRP A 335 -13.56 6.21 11.96
C TRP A 335 -13.69 7.66 11.48
N VAL A 336 -12.92 8.10 10.49
CA VAL A 336 -13.02 9.48 9.94
C VAL A 336 -14.38 9.73 9.31
N GLN A 337 -14.94 8.72 8.61
CA GLN A 337 -16.27 8.78 8.02
C GLN A 337 -17.38 8.81 9.09
N HIS A 338 -17.15 8.15 10.22
CA HIS A 338 -18.12 8.01 11.31
C HIS A 338 -17.50 8.37 12.68
N PRO A 339 -17.07 9.63 12.89
CA PRO A 339 -16.27 9.99 14.05
C PRO A 339 -17.09 9.88 15.33
N VAL A 340 -16.53 9.16 16.28
CA VAL A 340 -17.07 9.02 17.64
C VAL A 340 -15.99 9.33 18.66
N PRO A 341 -16.34 9.89 19.83
CA PRO A 341 -15.41 10.04 20.94
C PRO A 341 -14.76 8.71 21.31
N VAL A 342 -13.55 8.75 21.85
CA VAL A 342 -12.78 7.57 22.27
C VAL A 342 -13.59 6.63 23.19
N SER A 343 -14.48 7.20 24.02
CA SER A 343 -15.37 6.47 24.92
C SER A 343 -16.43 5.61 24.21
N GLN A 344 -16.56 5.75 22.89
CA GLN A 344 -17.56 5.08 22.05
C GLN A 344 -16.93 4.31 20.88
N LEU A 345 -15.60 4.07 20.89
CA LEU A 345 -14.93 3.33 19.81
C LEU A 345 -15.42 1.90 19.62
N ASP A 346 -16.06 1.32 20.64
CA ASP A 346 -16.73 0.03 20.53
C ASP A 346 -17.87 0.04 19.49
N ARG A 347 -18.39 1.21 19.10
CA ARG A 347 -19.41 1.38 18.06
C ARG A 347 -18.86 1.31 16.64
N VAL A 348 -17.54 1.48 16.46
CA VAL A 348 -16.90 1.42 15.15
C VAL A 348 -16.62 -0.04 14.81
N SER A 349 -17.38 -0.59 13.88
CA SER A 349 -17.34 -2.03 13.59
C SER A 349 -15.98 -2.52 13.07
N SER A 350 -15.28 -1.70 12.29
CA SER A 350 -13.95 -2.04 11.74
C SER A 350 -12.87 -2.17 12.82
N LEU A 351 -13.02 -1.50 13.96
CA LEU A 351 -12.06 -1.53 15.07
C LEU A 351 -12.29 -2.70 16.05
N ARG A 352 -13.36 -3.48 15.87
CA ARG A 352 -13.65 -4.65 16.70
C ARG A 352 -12.73 -5.82 16.34
N CYS A 353 -12.63 -6.78 17.26
CA CYS A 353 -11.92 -8.03 17.03
C CYS A 353 -12.72 -8.87 16.03
N LEU A 354 -12.42 -8.73 14.74
CA LEU A 354 -13.00 -9.56 13.70
C LEU A 354 -12.06 -10.75 13.45
N THR A 355 -12.59 -11.96 13.62
CA THR A 355 -11.89 -13.20 13.26
C THR A 355 -12.89 -14.15 12.63
N PRO A 356 -12.68 -14.57 11.38
CA PRO A 356 -13.53 -15.56 10.74
C PRO A 356 -13.66 -16.82 11.59
N GLN A 357 -14.88 -17.26 11.87
CA GLN A 357 -15.14 -18.49 12.60
C GLN A 357 -15.35 -19.63 11.59
N VAL A 358 -14.25 -20.33 11.27
CA VAL A 358 -14.23 -21.47 10.36
C VAL A 358 -13.88 -22.73 11.16
N ASP A 359 -14.50 -23.86 10.83
CA ASP A 359 -14.16 -25.14 11.46
C ASP A 359 -12.67 -25.46 11.24
N ALA A 360 -11.93 -25.62 12.34
CA ALA A 360 -10.50 -25.90 12.32
C ALA A 360 -10.15 -27.30 11.76
N SER A 361 -11.15 -28.18 11.61
CA SER A 361 -11.01 -29.47 10.95
C SER A 361 -11.26 -29.42 9.44
N ALA A 362 -11.77 -28.29 8.92
CA ALA A 362 -11.98 -28.12 7.49
C ALA A 362 -10.65 -28.22 6.73
N LYS A 363 -10.68 -28.91 5.59
CA LYS A 363 -9.54 -29.05 4.69
C LYS A 363 -9.78 -28.25 3.42
N ILE A 364 -9.69 -26.93 3.56
CA ILE A 364 -9.89 -25.95 2.50
C ILE A 364 -8.72 -24.96 2.48
N CYS A 365 -8.36 -24.47 1.30
CA CYS A 365 -7.29 -23.50 1.12
C CYS A 365 -7.88 -22.09 1.17
N ASN A 366 -7.85 -21.46 2.35
CA ASN A 366 -8.66 -20.27 2.64
C ASN A 366 -7.91 -19.20 3.48
N GLY A 367 -6.58 -19.27 3.58
CA GLY A 367 -5.78 -18.34 4.37
C GLY A 367 -5.79 -18.62 5.88
N ILE A 368 -6.25 -19.79 6.30
CA ILE A 368 -6.18 -20.25 7.70
C ILE A 368 -5.16 -21.39 7.77
N PRO A 369 -3.98 -21.20 8.38
CA PRO A 369 -2.86 -22.12 8.27
C PRO A 369 -3.17 -23.60 8.59
N GLN A 370 -4.03 -23.87 9.58
CA GLN A 370 -4.38 -25.25 9.96
C GLN A 370 -5.29 -25.94 8.92
N ASN A 371 -6.11 -25.15 8.22
CA ASN A 371 -7.08 -25.63 7.24
C ASN A 371 -6.41 -25.91 5.89
N GLU A 372 -5.44 -25.07 5.52
CA GLU A 372 -4.77 -25.12 4.22
C GLU A 372 -3.50 -25.98 4.17
N ASP A 373 -3.09 -26.53 5.32
CA ASP A 373 -1.92 -27.41 5.41
C ASP A 373 -1.97 -28.55 4.37
N GLY A 374 -0.96 -28.59 3.50
CA GLY A 374 -0.85 -29.53 2.39
C GLY A 374 -1.70 -29.23 1.15
N LEU A 375 -2.42 -28.11 1.09
CA LEU A 375 -3.35 -27.77 0.00
C LEU A 375 -2.81 -26.73 -0.99
N LEU A 376 -1.71 -26.04 -0.65
CA LEU A 376 -1.14 -24.98 -1.48
C LEU A 376 -0.65 -25.50 -2.84
N SER A 377 -0.94 -24.76 -3.91
CA SER A 377 -0.36 -24.99 -5.22
C SER A 377 0.97 -24.22 -5.35
N HIS A 378 2.05 -24.93 -5.66
CA HIS A 378 3.37 -24.33 -5.91
C HIS A 378 3.56 -24.03 -7.40
N CYS A 379 3.67 -22.75 -7.74
CA CYS A 379 3.83 -22.27 -9.10
C CYS A 379 5.30 -21.99 -9.37
N ALA A 380 5.99 -22.97 -9.96
CA ALA A 380 7.44 -23.02 -10.10
C ALA A 380 7.97 -22.19 -11.30
N PHE A 381 7.63 -20.91 -11.38
CA PHE A 381 8.23 -20.00 -12.34
C PHE A 381 9.73 -19.81 -12.03
N SER A 382 10.56 -19.68 -13.08
CA SER A 382 12.02 -19.59 -12.93
C SER A 382 12.48 -18.35 -12.17
N ASP A 383 11.82 -17.23 -12.44
CA ASP A 383 12.27 -15.93 -11.97
C ASP A 383 11.77 -15.68 -10.55
N PHE A 384 10.50 -16.01 -10.32
CA PHE A 384 9.89 -15.91 -9.00
C PHE A 384 8.81 -16.98 -8.79
N PRO A 385 9.14 -18.07 -8.08
CA PRO A 385 8.15 -19.07 -7.69
C PRO A 385 7.27 -18.58 -6.55
N PHE A 386 6.00 -18.96 -6.56
CA PHE A 386 5.04 -18.57 -5.51
C PHE A 386 4.07 -19.69 -5.16
N TYR A 387 3.34 -19.52 -4.06
CA TYR A 387 2.25 -20.39 -3.66
C TYR A 387 0.90 -19.67 -3.78
N THR A 388 -0.15 -20.43 -4.05
CA THR A 388 -1.52 -19.92 -4.14
C THR A 388 -2.54 -21.01 -3.79
N CYS A 389 -3.69 -20.59 -3.26
CA CYS A 389 -4.86 -21.45 -3.10
C CYS A 389 -5.68 -21.62 -4.40
N TYR A 390 -5.48 -20.75 -5.38
CA TYR A 390 -6.40 -20.53 -6.48
C TYR A 390 -5.92 -21.10 -7.82
N GLY A 391 -4.85 -21.89 -7.79
CA GLY A 391 -4.33 -22.62 -8.94
C GLY A 391 -3.30 -21.82 -9.73
N CYS A 392 -2.30 -22.55 -10.24
CA CYS A 392 -1.16 -21.93 -10.92
C CYS A 392 -1.55 -21.45 -12.32
N PRO A 393 -1.19 -20.22 -12.70
CA PRO A 393 -1.31 -19.78 -14.07
C PRO A 393 -0.28 -20.50 -14.95
N SER A 394 -0.57 -20.61 -16.25
CA SER A 394 0.32 -21.21 -17.26
C SER A 394 1.52 -20.35 -17.61
N GLN A 395 1.43 -19.05 -17.33
CA GLN A 395 2.49 -18.05 -17.49
C GLN A 395 2.43 -17.06 -16.33
N GLN A 396 3.51 -16.32 -16.09
CA GLN A 396 3.54 -15.30 -15.06
C GLN A 396 2.54 -14.17 -15.39
N PRO A 397 1.75 -13.69 -14.41
CA PRO A 397 0.89 -12.52 -14.60
C PRO A 397 1.70 -11.29 -15.02
N SER A 398 1.12 -10.46 -15.89
CA SER A 398 1.73 -9.21 -16.35
C SER A 398 0.64 -8.16 -16.64
N PRO A 399 0.99 -6.87 -16.80
CA PRO A 399 0.01 -5.83 -17.16
C PRO A 399 -0.80 -6.19 -18.42
N ALA A 400 -0.18 -6.88 -19.38
CA ALA A 400 -0.86 -7.32 -20.60
C ALA A 400 -1.74 -8.57 -20.39
N ASN A 401 -1.48 -9.39 -19.38
CA ASN A 401 -2.25 -10.58 -19.04
C ASN A 401 -2.24 -10.82 -17.52
N PRO A 402 -3.07 -10.09 -16.75
CA PRO A 402 -3.04 -10.14 -15.29
C PRO A 402 -3.70 -11.38 -14.67
N ASN A 403 -4.51 -12.12 -15.44
CA ASN A 403 -5.09 -13.39 -15.03
C ASN A 403 -4.94 -14.43 -16.15
N PRO A 404 -3.73 -14.99 -16.32
CA PRO A 404 -3.51 -16.02 -17.33
C PRO A 404 -4.31 -17.29 -17.03
N GLU A 405 -4.56 -18.09 -18.07
CA GLU A 405 -5.21 -19.40 -17.93
C GLU A 405 -4.47 -20.28 -16.92
N GLN A 406 -5.22 -21.06 -16.14
CA GLN A 406 -4.61 -22.01 -15.21
C GLN A 406 -3.95 -23.19 -15.96
N GLN A 407 -2.82 -23.66 -15.44
CA GLN A 407 -2.27 -24.96 -15.77
C GLN A 407 -2.69 -25.98 -14.71
N ALA A 408 -3.32 -27.08 -15.14
CA ALA A 408 -3.66 -28.17 -14.24
C ALA A 408 -2.39 -28.97 -13.88
N PRO A 409 -2.01 -29.08 -12.59
CA PRO A 409 -0.96 -30.00 -12.18
C PRO A 409 -1.35 -31.44 -12.55
N SER A 410 -0.37 -32.28 -12.90
CA SER A 410 -0.63 -33.69 -13.24
C SER A 410 -1.40 -34.39 -12.11
N GLY A 411 -2.61 -34.88 -12.40
CA GLY A 411 -3.48 -35.56 -11.44
C GLY A 411 -4.33 -34.68 -10.53
N GLN A 412 -4.34 -33.35 -10.72
CA GLN A 412 -5.21 -32.41 -9.99
C GLN A 412 -6.13 -31.64 -10.95
N GLY A 413 -7.35 -31.33 -10.48
CA GLY A 413 -8.27 -30.45 -11.21
C GLY A 413 -7.84 -28.98 -11.14
N LEU A 414 -8.42 -28.15 -12.01
CA LEU A 414 -8.31 -26.68 -11.88
C LEU A 414 -8.93 -26.22 -10.56
N ARG A 415 -8.37 -25.16 -9.97
CA ARG A 415 -8.92 -24.54 -8.77
C ARG A 415 -9.98 -23.52 -9.16
N HIS A 416 -10.95 -23.30 -8.29
CA HIS A 416 -11.98 -22.29 -8.47
C HIS A 416 -11.55 -20.95 -7.87
N ARG A 417 -11.60 -19.88 -8.68
CA ARG A 417 -11.35 -18.50 -8.24
C ARG A 417 -12.47 -18.04 -7.29
N LEU A 418 -12.17 -17.08 -6.42
CA LEU A 418 -13.13 -16.53 -5.46
C LEU A 418 -14.38 -15.99 -6.19
N PRO A 419 -15.60 -16.44 -5.83
CA PRO A 419 -16.83 -15.91 -6.41
C PRO A 419 -17.15 -14.54 -5.85
N SER A 420 -17.97 -13.75 -6.56
CA SER A 420 -18.46 -12.47 -6.05
C SER A 420 -19.36 -12.60 -4.82
N ASN A 421 -19.80 -13.80 -4.43
CA ASN A 421 -20.79 -14.00 -3.37
C ASN A 421 -20.29 -14.78 -2.13
N CYS A 422 -18.96 -14.91 -1.95
CA CYS A 422 -18.38 -15.62 -0.81
C CYS A 422 -17.14 -14.89 -0.29
N ALA A 423 -16.99 -14.81 1.03
CA ALA A 423 -15.77 -14.31 1.67
C ALA A 423 -14.63 -15.32 1.57
N THR A 424 -13.41 -14.81 1.40
CA THR A 424 -12.15 -15.57 1.23
C THR A 424 -11.99 -16.66 2.27
N ALA A 425 -12.20 -16.33 3.55
CA ALA A 425 -12.09 -17.28 4.65
C ALA A 425 -13.09 -18.45 4.59
N PHE A 426 -14.16 -18.33 3.79
CA PHE A 426 -15.23 -19.33 3.69
C PHE A 426 -15.36 -19.95 2.30
N TRP A 427 -14.43 -19.64 1.39
CA TRP A 427 -14.42 -20.21 0.05
C TRP A 427 -13.49 -21.43 0.00
N ASP A 428 -13.99 -22.53 -0.56
CA ASP A 428 -13.17 -23.68 -0.90
C ASP A 428 -12.79 -23.63 -2.39
N PRO A 429 -11.56 -23.22 -2.75
CA PRO A 429 -11.10 -23.18 -4.13
C PRO A 429 -10.84 -24.58 -4.72
N ILE A 430 -10.90 -25.64 -3.91
CA ILE A 430 -10.73 -27.03 -4.35
C ILE A 430 -12.07 -27.59 -4.80
N ALA A 431 -13.09 -27.51 -3.95
CA ALA A 431 -14.42 -28.02 -4.24
C ALA A 431 -15.31 -27.04 -5.03
N GLY A 432 -14.96 -25.74 -5.02
CA GLY A 432 -15.74 -24.70 -5.67
C GLY A 432 -17.06 -24.39 -4.95
N ASN A 433 -17.07 -24.45 -3.62
CA ASN A 433 -18.25 -24.13 -2.81
C ASN A 433 -17.94 -23.14 -1.68
N CYS A 434 -18.97 -22.36 -1.31
CA CYS A 434 -18.92 -21.47 -0.17
C CYS A 434 -19.43 -22.22 1.06
N ILE A 435 -18.59 -22.37 2.08
CA ILE A 435 -18.95 -23.03 3.35
C ILE A 435 -19.61 -22.06 4.34
N CYS A 436 -19.72 -20.79 3.98
CA CYS A 436 -20.44 -19.79 4.76
C CYS A 436 -21.94 -20.14 4.83
N ASN A 437 -22.47 -20.28 6.05
CA ASN A 437 -23.87 -20.57 6.33
C ASN A 437 -24.63 -19.38 6.97
N SER A 438 -24.00 -18.19 7.01
CA SER A 438 -24.51 -16.99 7.68
C SER A 438 -24.50 -15.78 6.76
N LYS A 439 -25.46 -14.85 6.96
CA LYS A 439 -25.49 -13.57 6.25
C LYS A 439 -24.27 -12.68 6.51
N THR A 440 -23.49 -12.97 7.56
CA THR A 440 -22.30 -12.18 7.94
C THR A 440 -21.06 -12.50 7.11
N CYS A 441 -21.04 -13.63 6.39
CA CYS A 441 -19.93 -14.01 5.51
C CYS A 441 -20.35 -14.17 4.04
N THR A 442 -21.66 -14.07 3.74
CA THR A 442 -22.16 -13.87 2.38
C THR A 442 -22.28 -12.37 2.12
N PHE A 443 -21.54 -11.86 1.16
CA PHE A 443 -21.75 -10.52 0.60
C PHE A 443 -21.95 -10.67 -0.90
N PHE A 444 -22.20 -9.58 -1.62
CA PHE A 444 -22.20 -9.59 -3.08
C PHE A 444 -21.27 -8.49 -3.56
N ASP A 445 -20.16 -8.88 -4.17
CA ASP A 445 -19.18 -7.97 -4.74
C ASP A 445 -19.71 -7.41 -6.06
N ASN A 446 -20.38 -6.27 -5.98
CA ASN A 446 -20.79 -5.48 -7.14
C ASN A 446 -19.86 -4.29 -7.38
N THR A 447 -18.71 -4.24 -6.70
CA THR A 447 -18.02 -2.97 -6.50
C THR A 447 -17.24 -2.51 -7.71
N ARG A 448 -16.83 -3.41 -8.62
CA ARG A 448 -16.00 -3.07 -9.79
C ARG A 448 -16.21 -4.01 -10.97
N THR A 449 -16.43 -3.47 -12.17
CA THR A 449 -16.31 -4.24 -13.42
C THR A 449 -14.89 -4.09 -13.97
N ILE A 450 -13.98 -4.96 -13.52
CA ILE A 450 -12.57 -4.87 -13.89
C ILE A 450 -12.26 -5.84 -15.02
N GLY A 451 -11.97 -5.32 -16.21
CA GLY A 451 -11.57 -6.10 -17.38
C GLY A 451 -11.58 -5.25 -18.66
N PRO A 452 -10.98 -5.71 -19.77
CA PRO A 452 -11.00 -4.97 -21.03
C PRO A 452 -12.45 -4.59 -21.41
N ASN A 453 -12.70 -3.29 -21.62
CA ASN A 453 -14.04 -2.73 -21.92
C ASN A 453 -15.08 -2.87 -20.79
N GLY A 454 -14.68 -2.90 -19.52
CA GLY A 454 -15.60 -3.10 -18.41
C GLY A 454 -16.12 -4.54 -18.31
N ALA A 455 -15.36 -5.50 -18.85
CA ALA A 455 -15.67 -6.91 -18.64
C ALA A 455 -15.69 -7.21 -17.13
N ASN A 456 -16.71 -7.93 -16.68
CA ASN A 456 -16.79 -8.35 -15.29
C ASN A 456 -15.87 -9.56 -15.07
N LEU A 457 -14.60 -9.32 -14.70
CA LEU A 457 -13.68 -10.40 -14.30
C LEU A 457 -13.79 -10.76 -12.82
N THR A 458 -14.87 -10.36 -12.12
CA THR A 458 -15.14 -10.89 -10.76
C THR A 458 -15.18 -12.42 -10.83
N GLY A 459 -14.31 -13.05 -10.04
CA GLY A 459 -14.02 -14.48 -10.10
C GLY A 459 -15.23 -15.37 -9.75
N GLY A 460 -15.02 -16.68 -9.88
CA GLY A 460 -16.03 -17.74 -9.69
C GLY A 460 -15.82 -18.91 -10.65
N GLY A 461 -15.08 -18.70 -11.74
CA GLY A 461 -14.66 -19.72 -12.70
C GLY A 461 -13.25 -20.27 -12.45
N THR A 462 -12.75 -21.07 -13.39
CA THR A 462 -11.40 -21.65 -13.38
C THR A 462 -10.39 -20.84 -14.21
N GLY A 463 -10.73 -19.62 -14.62
CA GLY A 463 -9.85 -18.75 -15.41
C GLY A 463 -9.88 -18.98 -16.92
N THR A 464 -10.99 -19.47 -17.48
CA THR A 464 -11.23 -19.47 -18.94
C THR A 464 -12.13 -18.30 -19.33
N THR A 465 -11.75 -17.53 -20.36
CA THR A 465 -12.60 -16.54 -21.02
C THR A 465 -13.66 -17.23 -21.88
N ASN A 466 -14.53 -18.03 -21.28
CA ASN A 466 -15.73 -18.52 -21.97
C ASN A 466 -16.84 -17.46 -21.91
N SER A 467 -16.65 -16.36 -22.63
CA SER A 467 -17.76 -15.64 -23.23
C SER A 467 -17.63 -15.76 -24.75
N SER A 468 -18.50 -16.55 -25.33
CA SER A 468 -18.72 -16.68 -26.78
C SER A 468 -19.29 -15.39 -27.38
N GLN A 469 -18.51 -14.31 -27.33
CA GLN A 469 -18.61 -13.15 -28.21
C GLN A 469 -17.19 -12.63 -28.40
N THR A 470 -16.63 -12.87 -29.58
CA THR A 470 -15.38 -12.23 -30.03
C THR A 470 -15.59 -10.72 -29.99
N PRO A 471 -14.97 -9.95 -29.07
CA PRO A 471 -15.08 -8.51 -29.14
C PRO A 471 -14.02 -8.05 -30.14
N SER A 472 -14.49 -7.46 -31.24
CA SER A 472 -13.65 -6.70 -32.16
C SER A 472 -12.82 -5.71 -31.34
N TYR A 473 -11.49 -5.83 -31.42
CA TYR A 473 -10.57 -4.78 -31.02
C TYR A 473 -10.98 -3.47 -31.71
N VAL A 474 -11.35 -2.46 -30.93
CA VAL A 474 -11.51 -1.08 -31.41
C VAL A 474 -10.62 -0.21 -30.52
N PRO A 475 -9.49 0.29 -31.02
CA PRO A 475 -8.63 1.17 -30.23
C PRO A 475 -9.36 2.48 -29.94
N PHE A 476 -9.33 2.90 -28.68
CA PHE A 476 -9.79 4.23 -28.27
C PHE A 476 -8.79 5.26 -28.85
N ASN A 477 -9.28 6.07 -29.80
CA ASN A 477 -8.58 7.08 -30.62
C ASN A 477 -7.80 6.60 -31.86
N GLY A 478 -8.54 6.15 -32.87
CA GLY A 478 -8.12 6.28 -34.26
C GLY A 478 -8.18 7.73 -34.74
N ALA A 479 -7.08 8.47 -34.58
CA ALA A 479 -6.53 9.48 -35.51
C ALA A 479 -5.64 10.50 -34.76
N VAL A 480 -4.35 10.17 -34.56
CA VAL A 480 -3.30 11.19 -34.40
C VAL A 480 -2.60 11.32 -35.77
N PRO A 481 -2.40 12.54 -36.32
CA PRO A 481 -1.77 12.71 -37.62
C PRO A 481 -0.36 12.09 -37.64
N LYS A 482 0.00 11.45 -38.77
CA LYS A 482 1.30 10.80 -39.02
C LYS A 482 2.51 11.75 -39.08
N SER A 483 2.58 12.81 -38.27
CA SER A 483 3.70 13.78 -38.29
C SER A 483 4.42 14.00 -36.97
N LEU A 484 4.21 13.17 -35.94
CA LEU A 484 4.89 13.34 -34.63
C LEU A 484 5.74 12.14 -34.16
N VAL A 485 5.86 11.09 -34.99
CA VAL A 485 6.65 9.88 -34.64
C VAL A 485 8.18 10.10 -34.72
N THR A 486 8.66 11.28 -35.08
CA THR A 486 10.11 11.55 -35.23
C THR A 486 10.74 12.39 -34.13
N ALA A 487 10.02 12.83 -33.08
CA ALA A 487 10.58 13.77 -32.09
C ALA A 487 10.85 13.18 -30.68
N GLY A 488 10.35 11.99 -30.35
CA GLY A 488 10.44 11.44 -28.97
C GLY A 488 11.51 10.37 -28.72
N VAL A 489 12.05 9.74 -29.77
CA VAL A 489 12.92 8.55 -29.62
C VAL A 489 14.40 8.91 -29.55
N TRP A 490 14.79 10.09 -30.07
CA TRP A 490 16.19 10.53 -30.11
C TRP A 490 16.73 11.20 -28.84
N PRO A 491 15.94 11.96 -28.04
CA PRO A 491 16.46 12.57 -26.80
C PRO A 491 16.77 11.54 -25.69
N ALA A 492 16.01 10.46 -25.61
CA ALA A 492 16.16 9.42 -24.58
C ALA A 492 17.44 8.58 -24.75
N LEU A 493 17.86 8.34 -25.99
CA LEU A 493 19.11 7.62 -26.30
C LEU A 493 20.35 8.51 -26.10
N ILE A 494 20.25 9.82 -26.33
CA ILE A 494 21.36 10.76 -26.14
C ILE A 494 21.63 11.03 -24.65
N LEU A 495 20.59 11.13 -23.82
CA LEU A 495 20.74 11.29 -22.36
C LEU A 495 21.34 10.04 -21.69
N GLY A 496 20.96 8.84 -22.15
CA GLY A 496 21.56 7.59 -21.69
C GLY A 496 23.04 7.45 -22.03
N PHE A 497 23.46 7.95 -23.20
CA PHE A 497 24.86 7.87 -23.64
C PHE A 497 25.77 8.91 -22.95
N VAL A 498 25.26 10.10 -22.67
CA VAL A 498 25.99 11.15 -21.93
C VAL A 498 26.16 10.78 -20.46
N GLY A 499 25.15 10.17 -19.84
CA GLY A 499 25.24 9.65 -18.47
C GLY A 499 26.30 8.55 -18.32
N TRP A 500 26.43 7.68 -19.32
CA TRP A 500 27.45 6.63 -19.33
C TRP A 500 28.88 7.18 -19.51
N LEU A 501 29.08 8.17 -20.38
CA LEU A 501 30.40 8.79 -20.60
C LEU A 501 30.88 9.63 -19.40
N ILE A 502 29.98 10.30 -18.69
CA ILE A 502 30.33 11.06 -17.48
C ILE A 502 30.67 10.11 -16.32
N GLY A 503 29.97 8.98 -16.20
CA GLY A 503 30.28 7.93 -15.22
C GLY A 503 31.64 7.25 -15.46
N ALA A 504 32.04 7.07 -16.73
CA ALA A 504 33.33 6.47 -17.08
C ALA A 504 34.53 7.39 -16.82
N CYS A 505 34.37 8.72 -16.92
CA CYS A 505 35.44 9.69 -16.67
C CYS A 505 35.73 9.93 -15.18
N LEU A 506 34.76 9.69 -14.28
CA LEU A 506 34.91 9.94 -12.84
C LEU A 506 35.59 8.79 -12.07
N LEU A 507 35.74 7.62 -12.67
CA LEU A 507 36.39 6.44 -12.06
C LEU A 507 37.89 6.29 -12.38
N GLY A 508 38.48 7.24 -13.13
CA GLY A 508 39.84 7.12 -13.67
C GLY A 508 40.96 7.83 -12.91
N MET A 509 40.72 8.49 -11.77
CA MET A 509 41.74 9.33 -11.12
C MET A 509 41.86 9.14 -9.60
N SER A 510 42.65 8.15 -9.19
CA SER A 510 43.57 8.19 -8.04
C SER A 510 44.64 7.12 -8.31
N TRP A 511 45.96 7.39 -8.35
CA TRP A 511 46.86 7.58 -7.20
C TRP A 511 48.27 8.06 -7.64
N THR A 512 48.76 9.14 -6.99
CA THR A 512 50.12 9.41 -6.41
C THR A 512 51.42 9.44 -7.24
N PRO A 513 52.49 10.14 -6.77
CA PRO A 513 52.70 10.77 -5.45
C PRO A 513 52.54 12.28 -5.37
#